data_AF-A0A520T6E9-F1
#
_entry.id   AF-A0A520T6E9-F1
#
_cell.length_a   1.000
_cell.length_b   1.000
_cell.length_c   1.000
_cell.angle_alpha   90.00
_cell.angle_beta   90.00
_cell.angle_gamma   90.00
#
_symmetry.space_group_name_H-M   'P 1'
#
loop_
_entity.id
_entity.type
_entity.pdbx_description
1 polymer ?
#
loop_
_entity_poly.entity_id
_entity_poly.type
_entity_poly.pdbx_seq_one_letter_code
_entity_poly.pdbx_strand_id
1 'polypeptide(L)'
;MKKKVLNKVFLSQINKIAHSSKLFTHLKKFNKDYSNFDIFIDDFEIFLADKIDIPSKDLSSKDRIFEGIILRLDYLLEYKNLVIKIYLESQKNPKYFLTINKYLTKYFKNYLKSPLEYTTAYAIYIYAFNIWIEDTNEMDKTMAAIGNSFEGFNKIKTFLNHK
;
A
#
# COMPACT_ATOMS: atom_id res chain seq x y z
N MET A 1 -19.76 -22.67 8.14
CA MET A 1 -20.21 -21.26 7.97
C MET A 1 -19.58 -20.73 6.68
N LYS A 2 -20.34 -20.09 5.79
CA LYS A 2 -19.74 -19.39 4.63
C LYS A 2 -18.84 -18.26 5.13
N LYS A 3 -17.62 -18.16 4.62
CA LYS A 3 -16.67 -17.07 4.94
C LYS A 3 -17.35 -15.75 4.58
N LYS A 4 -17.47 -14.82 5.55
CA LYS A 4 -18.01 -13.48 5.26
C LYS A 4 -16.98 -12.74 4.40
N VAL A 5 -17.42 -12.22 3.27
CA VAL A 5 -16.58 -11.46 2.35
C VAL A 5 -16.45 -10.02 2.84
N LEU A 6 -15.23 -9.50 2.89
CA LEU A 6 -14.97 -8.10 3.21
C LEU A 6 -15.70 -7.17 2.23
N ASN A 7 -16.22 -6.05 2.75
CA ASN A 7 -16.92 -5.06 1.96
C ASN A 7 -16.67 -3.65 2.50
N LYS A 8 -16.97 -2.64 1.69
CA LYS A 8 -16.75 -1.22 2.03
C LYS A 8 -17.40 -0.80 3.34
N VAL A 9 -18.63 -1.25 3.61
CA VAL A 9 -19.38 -0.87 4.82
C VAL A 9 -18.65 -1.34 6.07
N PHE A 10 -18.25 -2.61 6.10
CA PHE A 10 -17.50 -3.16 7.23
C PHE A 10 -16.13 -2.50 7.38
N LEU A 11 -15.39 -2.33 6.30
CA LEU A 11 -14.06 -1.71 6.34
C LEU A 11 -14.12 -0.25 6.79
N SER A 12 -15.15 0.51 6.40
CA SER A 12 -15.37 1.88 6.90
C SER A 12 -15.64 1.90 8.40
N GLN A 13 -16.44 0.95 8.93
CA GLN A 13 -16.67 0.83 10.37
C GLN A 13 -15.37 0.48 11.12
N ILE A 14 -14.60 -0.47 10.60
CA ILE A 14 -13.31 -0.88 11.17
C ILE A 14 -12.30 0.27 11.14
N ASN A 15 -12.25 1.03 10.04
CA ASN A 15 -11.37 2.20 9.90
C ASN A 15 -11.64 3.25 10.99
N LYS A 16 -12.90 3.52 11.31
CA LYS A 16 -13.29 4.46 12.39
C LYS A 16 -12.86 4.02 13.79
N ILE A 17 -12.61 2.73 14.00
CA ILE A 17 -12.21 2.18 15.31
C ILE A 17 -10.79 1.61 15.29
N ALA A 18 -9.99 1.87 14.27
CA ALA A 18 -8.68 1.22 14.07
C ALA A 18 -7.69 1.53 15.20
N HIS A 19 -7.81 2.70 15.84
CA HIS A 19 -7.02 3.11 17.00
C HIS A 19 -7.54 2.53 18.33
N SER A 20 -8.77 1.98 18.34
CA SER A 20 -9.40 1.45 19.55
C SER A 20 -8.91 0.04 19.89
N SER A 21 -8.84 -0.27 21.18
CA SER A 21 -8.68 -1.64 21.69
C SER A 21 -9.79 -2.59 21.23
N LYS A 22 -10.94 -2.06 20.79
CA LYS A 22 -12.07 -2.82 20.28
C LYS A 22 -11.87 -3.39 18.88
N LEU A 23 -10.82 -2.98 18.14
CA LEU A 23 -10.55 -3.40 16.76
C LEU A 23 -10.56 -4.93 16.61
N PHE A 24 -9.68 -5.63 17.34
CA PHE A 24 -9.52 -7.08 17.19
C PHE A 24 -10.78 -7.84 17.60
N THR A 25 -11.52 -7.33 18.59
CA THR A 25 -12.82 -7.90 18.99
C THR A 25 -13.85 -7.79 17.87
N HIS A 26 -13.90 -6.67 17.14
CA HIS A 26 -14.82 -6.50 16.01
C HIS A 26 -14.42 -7.36 14.81
N LEU A 27 -13.13 -7.44 14.50
CA LEU A 27 -12.61 -8.34 13.46
C LEU A 27 -13.00 -9.79 13.75
N LYS A 28 -12.74 -10.28 14.97
CA LYS A 28 -13.11 -11.64 15.40
C LYS A 28 -14.61 -11.91 15.35
N LYS A 29 -15.44 -10.91 15.68
CA LYS A 29 -16.92 -11.03 15.57
C LYS A 29 -17.38 -11.13 14.12
N PHE A 30 -16.71 -10.44 13.20
CA PHE A 30 -17.02 -10.51 11.78
C PHE A 30 -16.62 -11.87 11.21
N ASN A 31 -15.37 -12.28 11.42
CA ASN A 31 -14.86 -13.60 11.07
C ASN A 31 -13.96 -14.12 12.20
N LYS A 32 -14.28 -15.31 12.74
CA LYS A 32 -13.53 -15.91 13.85
C LYS A 32 -12.05 -16.11 13.51
N ASP A 33 -11.75 -16.37 12.23
CA ASP A 33 -10.39 -16.57 11.72
C ASP A 33 -9.52 -15.32 11.85
N TYR A 34 -10.14 -14.13 11.92
CA TYR A 34 -9.43 -12.86 12.15
C TYR A 34 -8.90 -12.71 13.59
N SER A 35 -9.08 -13.72 14.44
CA SER A 35 -8.23 -13.87 15.63
C SER A 35 -6.75 -13.95 15.24
N ASN A 36 -6.45 -14.45 14.03
CA ASN A 36 -5.17 -14.29 13.36
C ASN A 36 -5.22 -13.07 12.44
N PHE A 37 -4.53 -12.00 12.82
CA PHE A 37 -4.55 -10.74 12.08
C PHE A 37 -3.95 -10.85 10.67
N ASP A 38 -3.04 -11.80 10.44
CA ASP A 38 -2.46 -12.08 9.12
C ASP A 38 -3.54 -12.49 8.10
N ILE A 39 -4.54 -13.29 8.53
CA ILE A 39 -5.65 -13.71 7.68
C ILE A 39 -6.53 -12.51 7.29
N PHE A 40 -6.70 -11.56 8.22
CA PHE A 40 -7.40 -10.32 7.92
C PHE A 40 -6.62 -9.45 6.92
N ILE A 41 -5.30 -9.33 7.08
CA ILE A 41 -4.45 -8.56 6.15
C ILE A 41 -4.49 -9.18 4.75
N ASP A 42 -4.41 -10.50 4.64
CA ASP A 42 -4.52 -11.22 3.36
C ASP A 42 -5.87 -10.95 2.67
N ASP A 43 -6.99 -11.11 3.40
CA ASP A 43 -8.32 -10.81 2.86
C ASP A 43 -8.48 -9.32 2.49
N PHE A 44 -7.88 -8.41 3.28
CA PHE A 44 -7.92 -6.97 3.01
C PHE A 44 -7.17 -6.62 1.73
N GLU A 45 -5.96 -7.14 1.53
CA GLU A 45 -5.20 -6.93 0.29
C GLU A 45 -5.88 -7.56 -0.93
N ILE A 46 -6.55 -8.71 -0.78
CA ILE A 46 -7.39 -9.29 -1.85
C ILE A 46 -8.54 -8.32 -2.20
N PHE A 47 -9.21 -7.77 -1.19
CA PHE A 47 -10.28 -6.78 -1.41
C PHE A 47 -9.76 -5.53 -2.15
N LEU A 48 -8.54 -5.07 -1.83
CA LEU A 48 -7.92 -3.93 -2.50
C LEU A 48 -7.55 -4.24 -3.96
N ALA A 49 -7.04 -5.44 -4.23
CA ALA A 49 -6.53 -5.82 -5.55
C ALA A 49 -7.59 -5.74 -6.66
N ASP A 50 -8.87 -5.93 -6.32
CA ASP A 50 -9.99 -5.86 -7.26
C ASP A 50 -10.53 -4.42 -7.46
N LYS A 51 -9.94 -3.43 -6.78
CA LYS A 51 -10.48 -2.05 -6.71
C LYS A 51 -9.49 -0.97 -7.09
N ILE A 52 -8.20 -1.25 -6.99
CA ILE A 52 -7.15 -0.30 -7.38
C ILE A 52 -6.94 -0.45 -8.88
N ASP A 53 -7.12 0.65 -9.62
CA ASP A 53 -6.83 0.72 -11.04
C ASP A 53 -5.33 0.52 -11.32
N ILE A 54 -5.00 0.13 -12.55
CA ILE A 54 -3.61 0.06 -13.02
C ILE A 54 -3.32 1.26 -13.94
N PRO A 55 -2.07 1.77 -13.94
CA PRO A 55 -1.68 2.87 -14.82
C PRO A 55 -1.87 2.55 -16.30
N SER A 56 -2.06 3.59 -17.11
CA SER A 56 -2.09 3.46 -18.56
C SER A 56 -0.79 2.84 -19.10
N LYS A 57 -0.91 1.99 -20.13
CA LYS A 57 0.22 1.33 -20.79
C LYS A 57 1.03 2.28 -21.68
N ASP A 58 0.42 3.40 -22.09
CA ASP A 58 1.03 4.36 -23.04
C ASP A 58 1.98 5.35 -22.35
N LEU A 59 2.03 5.31 -21.02
CA LEU A 59 2.88 6.17 -20.20
C LEU A 59 4.34 5.72 -20.18
N SER A 60 5.24 6.68 -19.95
CA SER A 60 6.65 6.37 -19.69
C SER A 60 6.79 5.50 -18.44
N SER A 61 7.90 4.78 -18.30
CA SER A 61 8.12 3.95 -17.10
C SER A 61 8.11 4.76 -15.80
N LYS A 62 8.58 6.02 -15.82
CA LYS A 62 8.54 6.89 -14.64
C LYS A 62 7.11 7.29 -14.30
N ASP A 63 6.33 7.69 -15.30
CA ASP A 63 4.94 8.10 -15.11
C ASP A 63 4.07 6.91 -14.66
N ARG A 64 4.31 5.71 -15.19
CA ARG A 64 3.64 4.48 -14.71
C ARG A 64 3.95 4.18 -13.25
N ILE A 65 5.21 4.37 -12.82
CA ILE A 65 5.57 4.19 -11.41
C ILE A 65 4.88 5.25 -10.56
N PHE A 66 4.92 6.53 -10.97
CA PHE A 66 4.28 7.62 -10.25
C PHE A 66 2.78 7.39 -10.09
N GLU A 67 2.07 7.22 -11.20
CA GLU A 67 0.62 7.02 -11.23
C GLU A 67 0.23 5.76 -10.48
N GLY A 68 0.98 4.68 -10.63
CA GLY A 68 0.71 3.42 -9.93
C GLY A 68 0.82 3.55 -8.41
N ILE A 69 1.78 4.32 -7.90
CA ILE A 69 1.88 4.61 -6.47
C ILE A 69 0.71 5.49 -6.02
N ILE A 70 0.37 6.55 -6.77
CA ILE A 70 -0.73 7.45 -6.44
C ILE A 70 -2.07 6.73 -6.41
N LEU A 71 -2.43 5.96 -7.45
CA LEU A 71 -3.67 5.18 -7.51
C LEU A 71 -3.84 4.28 -6.29
N ARG A 72 -2.76 3.62 -5.85
CA ARG A 72 -2.79 2.78 -4.67
C ARG A 72 -2.99 3.60 -3.39
N LEU A 73 -2.20 4.65 -3.18
CA LEU A 73 -2.25 5.45 -1.95
C LEU A 73 -3.56 6.24 -1.82
N ASP A 74 -4.09 6.75 -2.94
CA ASP A 74 -5.38 7.43 -3.01
C ASP A 74 -6.52 6.48 -2.62
N TYR A 75 -6.55 5.27 -3.17
CA TYR A 75 -7.57 4.29 -2.77
C TYR A 75 -7.44 3.87 -1.29
N LEU A 76 -6.21 3.75 -0.78
CA LEU A 76 -5.97 3.47 0.64
C LEU A 76 -6.43 4.59 1.57
N LEU A 77 -6.61 5.82 1.07
CA LEU A 77 -7.05 6.98 1.85
C LEU A 77 -8.44 6.76 2.48
N GLU A 78 -9.34 6.04 1.77
CA GLU A 78 -10.65 5.62 2.31
C GLU A 78 -10.52 4.85 3.64
N TYR A 79 -9.37 4.17 3.84
CA TYR A 79 -9.08 3.29 4.97
C TYR A 79 -7.83 3.71 5.75
N LYS A 80 -7.43 5.00 5.70
CA LYS A 80 -6.14 5.48 6.22
C LYS A 80 -5.81 5.01 7.65
N ASN A 81 -6.75 5.11 8.59
CA ASN A 81 -6.50 4.72 9.98
C ASN A 81 -6.27 3.20 10.13
N LEU A 82 -7.03 2.39 9.39
CA LEU A 82 -6.84 0.95 9.34
C LEU A 82 -5.48 0.59 8.71
N VAL A 83 -5.11 1.25 7.62
CA VAL A 83 -3.82 1.04 6.94
C VAL A 83 -2.65 1.39 7.86
N ILE A 84 -2.73 2.52 8.57
CA ILE A 84 -1.75 2.91 9.60
C ILE A 84 -1.68 1.85 10.69
N LYS A 85 -2.82 1.34 11.16
CA LYS A 85 -2.83 0.28 12.17
C LYS A 85 -2.17 -1.01 11.67
N ILE A 86 -2.44 -1.43 10.44
CA ILE A 86 -1.78 -2.58 9.81
C ILE A 86 -0.27 -2.35 9.74
N TYR A 87 0.16 -1.16 9.30
CA TYR A 87 1.57 -0.79 9.24
C TYR A 87 2.25 -0.90 10.62
N LEU A 88 1.66 -0.29 11.65
CA LEU A 88 2.20 -0.33 13.02
C LEU A 88 2.26 -1.75 13.60
N GLU A 89 1.29 -2.61 13.29
CA GLU A 89 1.36 -4.02 13.71
C GLU A 89 2.40 -4.81 12.89
N SER A 90 2.63 -4.46 11.62
CA SER A 90 3.66 -5.10 10.79
C SER A 90 5.08 -4.81 11.25
N GLN A 91 5.32 -3.65 11.87
CA GLN A 91 6.60 -3.32 12.50
C GLN A 91 6.92 -4.24 13.69
N LYS A 92 5.88 -4.81 14.33
CA LYS A 92 6.01 -5.72 15.48
C LYS A 92 6.08 -7.19 15.05
N ASN A 93 5.46 -7.53 13.93
CA ASN A 93 5.42 -8.89 13.40
C ASN A 93 5.79 -8.90 11.90
N PRO A 94 7.02 -9.33 11.57
CA PRO A 94 7.51 -9.36 10.19
C PRO A 94 6.64 -10.17 9.22
N LYS A 95 5.88 -11.15 9.73
CA LYS A 95 4.98 -11.96 8.90
C LYS A 95 3.95 -11.10 8.18
N TYR A 96 3.39 -10.08 8.85
CA TYR A 96 2.40 -9.18 8.26
C TYR A 96 3.02 -8.36 7.12
N PHE A 97 4.26 -7.92 7.29
CA PHE A 97 5.01 -7.22 6.24
C PHE A 97 5.22 -8.11 5.01
N LEU A 98 5.55 -9.40 5.20
CA LEU A 98 5.68 -10.36 4.10
C LEU A 98 4.36 -10.53 3.33
N THR A 99 3.23 -10.62 4.03
CA THR A 99 1.90 -10.69 3.42
C THR A 99 1.61 -9.45 2.58
N ILE A 100 1.82 -8.24 3.11
CA ILE A 100 1.63 -6.98 2.36
C ILE A 100 2.53 -6.92 1.12
N ASN A 101 3.81 -7.30 1.27
CA ASN A 101 4.79 -7.23 0.19
C ASN A 101 4.48 -8.18 -0.97
N LYS A 102 3.90 -9.35 -0.68
CA LYS A 102 3.41 -10.26 -1.73
C LYS A 102 2.41 -9.55 -2.64
N TYR A 103 1.45 -8.82 -2.08
CA TYR A 103 0.44 -8.10 -2.86
C TYR A 103 1.00 -6.85 -3.55
N LEU A 104 1.84 -6.08 -2.86
CA LEU A 104 2.50 -4.91 -3.45
C LEU A 104 3.40 -5.29 -4.64
N THR A 105 4.16 -6.39 -4.51
CA THR A 105 4.97 -6.93 -5.60
C THR A 105 4.11 -7.36 -6.77
N LYS A 106 3.01 -8.07 -6.52
CA LYS A 106 2.06 -8.48 -7.56
C LYS A 106 1.47 -7.26 -8.28
N TYR A 107 1.06 -6.25 -7.53
CA TYR A 107 0.51 -5.00 -8.06
C TYR A 107 1.48 -4.33 -9.02
N PHE A 108 2.72 -4.06 -8.61
CA PHE A 108 3.72 -3.43 -9.48
C PHE A 108 4.06 -4.28 -10.72
N LYS A 109 4.18 -5.61 -10.56
CA LYS A 109 4.46 -6.51 -11.68
C LYS A 109 3.34 -6.60 -12.72
N ASN A 110 2.12 -6.18 -12.39
CA ASN A 110 1.03 -6.19 -13.37
C ASN A 110 1.23 -5.18 -14.50
N TYR A 111 1.98 -4.09 -14.27
CA TYR A 111 2.19 -3.02 -15.26
C TYR A 111 3.66 -2.63 -15.48
N LEU A 112 4.59 -3.06 -14.62
CA LEU A 112 6.04 -2.89 -14.79
C LEU A 112 6.67 -4.22 -15.16
N LYS A 113 7.44 -4.23 -16.26
CA LYS A 113 7.98 -5.48 -16.82
C LYS A 113 9.42 -5.74 -16.40
N SER A 114 10.19 -4.69 -16.15
CA SER A 114 11.60 -4.83 -15.80
C SER A 114 11.81 -5.05 -14.30
N PRO A 115 12.71 -5.95 -13.89
CA PRO A 115 13.18 -6.05 -12.51
C PRO A 115 13.62 -4.74 -11.88
N LEU A 116 14.27 -3.89 -12.67
CA LEU A 116 14.70 -2.59 -12.21
C LEU A 116 13.51 -1.67 -11.94
N GLU A 117 12.50 -1.65 -12.83
CA GLU A 117 11.32 -0.79 -12.70
C GLU A 117 10.51 -1.10 -11.45
N TYR A 118 10.14 -2.36 -11.23
CA TYR A 118 9.34 -2.68 -10.03
C TYR A 118 10.16 -2.58 -8.74
N THR A 119 11.49 -2.76 -8.78
CA THR A 119 12.35 -2.52 -7.61
C THR A 119 12.42 -1.04 -7.27
N THR A 120 12.58 -0.17 -8.28
CA THR A 120 12.50 1.29 -8.11
C THR A 120 11.13 1.69 -7.58
N ALA A 121 10.04 1.18 -8.16
CA ALA A 121 8.69 1.47 -7.70
C ALA A 121 8.48 1.10 -6.22
N TYR A 122 8.97 -0.08 -5.82
CA TYR A 122 8.88 -0.54 -4.45
C TYR A 122 9.66 0.36 -3.47
N ALA A 123 10.88 0.76 -3.82
CA ALA A 123 11.68 1.67 -3.00
C ALA A 123 11.01 3.05 -2.84
N ILE A 124 10.51 3.62 -3.94
CA ILE A 124 9.78 4.89 -3.91
C ILE A 124 8.49 4.75 -3.09
N TYR A 125 7.75 3.65 -3.26
CA TYR A 125 6.52 3.39 -2.51
C TYR A 125 6.76 3.38 -1.01
N ILE A 126 7.78 2.66 -0.52
CA ILE A 126 8.08 2.61 0.92
C ILE A 126 8.41 4.01 1.46
N TYR A 127 9.23 4.75 0.73
CA TYR A 127 9.59 6.11 1.13
C TYR A 127 8.36 7.03 1.16
N ALA A 128 7.59 7.05 0.07
CA ALA A 128 6.39 7.87 -0.07
C ALA A 128 5.30 7.47 0.94
N PHE A 129 5.15 6.18 1.25
CA PHE A 129 4.17 5.68 2.20
C PHE A 129 4.41 6.22 3.62
N ASN A 130 5.67 6.33 4.04
CA ASN A 130 6.00 6.93 5.34
C ASN A 130 5.57 8.40 5.42
N ILE A 131 5.71 9.13 4.33
CA ILE A 131 5.27 10.53 4.24
C ILE A 131 3.74 10.59 4.18
N TRP A 132 3.12 9.72 3.38
CA TRP A 132 1.68 9.64 3.20
C TRP A 132 0.92 9.41 4.51
N ILE A 133 1.47 8.61 5.43
CA ILE A 133 0.88 8.39 6.76
C ILE A 133 0.61 9.71 7.49
N GLU A 134 1.52 10.69 7.35
CA GLU A 134 1.49 11.98 8.02
C GLU A 134 0.89 13.11 7.16
N ASP A 135 0.63 12.83 5.89
CA ASP A 135 0.14 13.81 4.94
C ASP A 135 -1.37 14.11 5.09
N THR A 136 -1.83 15.18 4.46
CA THR A 136 -3.26 15.51 4.35
C THR A 136 -3.95 14.57 3.35
N ASN A 137 -5.27 14.71 3.24
CA ASN A 137 -6.05 13.97 2.24
C ASN A 137 -5.74 14.41 0.79
N GLU A 138 -5.11 15.57 0.60
CA GLU A 138 -4.72 16.08 -0.72
C GLU A 138 -3.41 15.46 -1.22
N MET A 139 -2.65 14.80 -0.34
CA MET A 139 -1.43 14.04 -0.67
C MET A 139 -0.31 14.85 -1.36
N ASP A 140 -0.32 16.18 -1.26
CA ASP A 140 0.67 17.05 -1.91
C ASP A 140 2.12 16.72 -1.53
N LYS A 141 2.38 16.47 -0.25
CA LYS A 141 3.75 16.12 0.21
C LYS A 141 4.14 14.75 -0.30
N THR A 142 3.19 13.83 -0.38
CA THR A 142 3.37 12.48 -0.92
C THR A 142 3.72 12.53 -2.40
N MET A 143 2.97 13.30 -3.19
CA MET A 143 3.24 13.51 -4.62
C MET A 143 4.63 14.14 -4.83
N ALA A 144 4.96 15.18 -4.07
CA ALA A 144 6.27 15.81 -4.12
C ALA A 144 7.40 14.82 -3.76
N ALA A 145 7.21 13.98 -2.75
CA ALA A 145 8.19 12.98 -2.33
C ALA A 145 8.47 11.93 -3.41
N ILE A 146 7.43 11.48 -4.12
CA ILE A 146 7.59 10.56 -5.25
C ILE A 146 8.38 11.25 -6.38
N GLY A 147 8.03 12.49 -6.72
CA GLY A 147 8.76 13.29 -7.71
C GLY A 147 10.24 13.46 -7.37
N ASN A 148 10.53 13.91 -6.14
CA ASN A 148 11.89 14.10 -5.62
C ASN A 148 12.70 12.79 -5.62
N SER A 149 12.05 11.65 -5.41
CA SER A 149 12.72 10.35 -5.45
C SER A 149 13.30 10.06 -6.84
N PHE A 150 12.58 10.37 -7.91
CA PHE A 150 13.10 10.20 -9.27
C PHE A 150 14.30 11.10 -9.57
N GLU A 151 14.31 12.33 -9.05
CA GLU A 151 15.47 13.22 -9.16
C GLU A 151 16.70 12.64 -8.43
N GLY A 152 16.49 12.11 -7.22
CA GLY A 152 17.53 11.43 -6.44
C GLY A 152 18.14 10.24 -7.19
N PHE A 153 17.30 9.36 -7.74
CA PHE A 153 17.77 8.20 -8.53
C PHE A 153 18.53 8.63 -9.80
N ASN A 154 18.06 9.68 -10.49
CA ASN A 154 18.77 10.23 -11.64
C ASN A 154 20.17 10.72 -11.25
N LYS A 155 20.30 11.46 -10.14
CA LYS A 155 21.60 11.97 -9.66
C LYS A 155 22.58 10.85 -9.34
N ILE A 156 22.13 9.78 -8.68
CA ILE A 156 22.96 8.61 -8.36
C ILE A 156 23.42 7.91 -9.65
N LYS A 157 22.52 7.74 -10.63
CA LYS A 157 22.87 7.12 -11.91
C LYS A 157 23.93 7.93 -12.67
N THR A 158 23.77 9.25 -12.71
CA THR A 158 24.76 10.14 -13.33
C THR A 158 26.11 10.05 -12.62
N PHE A 159 26.13 10.01 -11.28
CA PHE A 159 27.36 9.86 -10.51
C PHE A 159 28.09 8.53 -10.78
N LEU A 160 27.35 7.42 -10.91
CA LEU A 160 27.92 6.10 -11.22
C LEU A 160 28.42 5.98 -12.65
N ASN A 161 27.82 6.70 -13.61
CA ASN A 161 28.26 6.72 -15.01
C ASN A 161 29.47 7.63 -15.26
N HIS A 162 29.88 8.45 -14.28
CA HIS A 162 31.09 9.27 -14.32
C HIS A 162 32.30 8.61 -13.64
N LYS A 163 32.21 7.32 -13.32
CA LYS A 163 33.34 6.46 -12.95
C LYS A 163 33.60 5.43 -14.03
#